data_AF-A0A2G5UKA5-F1
#
_entry.id   AF-A0A2G5UKA5-F1
#
_cell.length_a   1.000
_cell.length_b   1.000
_cell.length_c   1.000
_cell.angle_alpha   90.00
_cell.angle_beta   90.00
_cell.angle_gamma   90.00
#
_symmetry.space_group_name_H-M   'P 1'
#
loop_
_entity.id
_entity.type
_entity.pdbx_description
1 polymer ?
#
loop_
_entity_poly.entity_id
_entity_poly.type
_entity_poly.pdbx_seq_one_letter_code
_entity_poly.pdbx_strand_id
1 'polypeptide(L)'
;MKLSKLPYLVQQEVLNNMAYPHLFLLSFVSKNMKELIKSSQIARFKSIVHIAYDCTGKDQPKIDVFYKEGWDQIVRVVEEVANTDSFQLNVSGKLIDFRLSENVYLRNSPIASVVPSQKESVIKSIHEYFLGFFGDSVKYRWETDDWEFLLVQLQNVSYCFRIDSINSGVANIQQLEHFVASNPVFKRIEVYARIDTIEFSPESKFYEAESMKVDQNEHTFPEVLRHFQGRHAFIRCRYCEISELIKFVNKWKTGGAFQKLEYLKIRIRSVDEGLPQDEILNGIGAKYVDAAKSPPTHVLPKVYLEYSYSKPNTDRINSHTYVVRETDNHVASIRIFGKTLWFGVWNKTEDQFLGMMD
;
A
#
# COMPACT_ATOMS: atom_id res chain seq x y z
N MET A 1 -4.87 -39.73 -9.59
CA MET A 1 -3.95 -38.81 -10.31
C MET A 1 -2.58 -39.48 -10.51
N LYS A 2 -1.85 -39.24 -11.59
CA LYS A 2 -0.53 -39.89 -11.83
C LYS A 2 0.58 -39.33 -10.93
N LEU A 3 0.56 -38.02 -10.63
CA LEU A 3 1.57 -37.36 -9.78
C LEU A 3 1.69 -38.01 -8.40
N SER A 4 0.58 -38.40 -7.76
CA SER A 4 0.60 -39.04 -6.43
C SER A 4 1.24 -40.43 -6.41
N LYS A 5 1.52 -41.02 -7.59
CA LYS A 5 2.25 -42.29 -7.72
C LYS A 5 3.76 -42.11 -7.90
N LEU A 6 4.22 -40.87 -8.13
CA LEU A 6 5.64 -40.58 -8.34
C LEU A 6 6.38 -40.55 -6.99
N PRO A 7 7.70 -40.76 -6.96
CA PRO A 7 8.50 -40.56 -5.75
C PRO A 7 8.34 -39.13 -5.22
N TYR A 8 8.40 -38.97 -3.88
CA TYR A 8 8.16 -37.68 -3.22
C TYR A 8 9.00 -36.52 -3.77
N LEU A 9 10.29 -36.77 -4.03
CA LEU A 9 11.18 -35.75 -4.61
C LEU A 9 10.73 -35.29 -6.01
N VAL A 10 10.23 -36.22 -6.84
CA VAL A 10 9.68 -35.89 -8.15
C VAL A 10 8.39 -35.08 -8.01
N GLN A 11 7.55 -35.40 -7.02
CA GLN A 11 6.35 -34.60 -6.74
C GLN A 11 6.73 -33.17 -6.33
N GLN A 12 7.70 -33.00 -5.43
CA GLN A 12 8.19 -31.68 -5.02
C GLN A 12 8.73 -30.89 -6.20
N GLU A 13 9.56 -31.50 -7.04
CA GLU A 13 10.14 -30.83 -8.20
C GLU A 13 9.07 -30.36 -9.18
N VAL A 14 8.05 -31.19 -9.45
CA VAL A 14 6.90 -30.81 -10.29
C VAL A 14 6.15 -29.62 -9.69
N LEU A 15 5.86 -29.65 -8.39
CA LEU A 15 5.12 -28.57 -7.72
C LEU A 15 5.93 -27.26 -7.65
N ASN A 16 7.25 -27.35 -7.47
CA ASN A 16 8.14 -26.18 -7.45
C ASN A 16 8.17 -25.46 -8.80
N ASN A 17 8.06 -26.19 -9.91
CA ASN A 17 8.04 -25.63 -11.26
C ASN A 17 6.63 -25.20 -11.73
N MET A 18 5.58 -25.42 -10.93
CA MET A 18 4.23 -24.95 -11.26
C MET A 18 4.03 -23.49 -10.85
N ALA A 19 3.33 -22.72 -11.69
CA ALA A 19 2.87 -21.38 -11.34
C ALA A 19 1.74 -21.44 -10.29
N TYR A 20 1.54 -20.35 -9.55
CA TYR A 20 0.49 -20.24 -8.54
C TYR A 20 -0.94 -20.54 -9.04
N PRO A 21 -1.41 -20.09 -10.22
CA PRO A 21 -2.74 -20.48 -10.72
C PRO A 21 -2.88 -22.00 -10.94
N HIS A 22 -1.81 -22.68 -11.36
CA HIS A 22 -1.81 -24.13 -11.52
C HIS A 22 -1.84 -24.85 -10.18
N LEU A 23 -1.11 -24.37 -9.17
CA LEU A 23 -1.19 -24.91 -7.82
C LEU A 23 -2.59 -24.74 -7.22
N PHE A 24 -3.21 -23.58 -7.45
CA PHE A 24 -4.59 -23.32 -7.06
C PHE A 24 -5.54 -24.33 -7.70
N LEU A 25 -5.52 -24.50 -9.03
CA LEU A 25 -6.37 -25.49 -9.72
C LEU A 25 -6.11 -26.92 -9.25
N LEU A 26 -4.83 -27.30 -9.12
CA LEU A 26 -4.42 -28.64 -8.70
C LEU A 26 -4.91 -28.97 -7.28
N SER A 27 -5.03 -27.97 -6.42
CA SER A 27 -5.51 -28.13 -5.05
C SER A 27 -6.97 -28.60 -4.96
N PHE A 28 -7.78 -28.39 -6.02
CA PHE A 28 -9.17 -28.89 -6.08
C PHE A 28 -9.29 -30.35 -6.53
N VAL A 29 -8.21 -30.98 -7.01
CA VAL A 29 -8.27 -32.37 -7.49
C VAL A 29 -8.59 -33.35 -6.36
N SER A 30 -8.06 -33.13 -5.16
CA SER A 30 -8.43 -33.87 -3.95
C SER A 30 -7.91 -33.21 -2.68
N LYS A 31 -8.51 -33.54 -1.54
CA LYS A 31 -8.03 -33.12 -0.20
C LYS A 31 -6.56 -33.49 0.02
N ASN A 32 -6.16 -34.71 -0.36
CA ASN A 32 -4.78 -35.17 -0.21
C ASN A 32 -3.81 -34.36 -1.08
N MET A 33 -4.23 -33.94 -2.27
CA MET A 33 -3.41 -33.10 -3.15
C MET A 33 -3.24 -31.69 -2.57
N LYS A 34 -4.31 -31.10 -2.03
CA LYS A 34 -4.23 -29.82 -1.33
C LYS A 34 -3.23 -29.86 -0.17
N GLU A 35 -3.29 -30.89 0.68
CA GLU A 35 -2.36 -31.04 1.81
C GLU A 35 -0.92 -31.32 1.38
N LEU A 36 -0.72 -32.09 0.31
CA LEU A 36 0.61 -32.28 -0.29
C LEU A 36 1.19 -30.95 -0.80
N ILE A 37 0.41 -30.13 -1.50
CA ILE A 37 0.86 -28.82 -1.98
C ILE A 37 1.21 -27.94 -0.79
N LYS A 38 0.33 -27.84 0.21
CA LYS A 38 0.55 -27.02 1.41
C LYS A 38 1.83 -27.41 2.16
N SER A 39 2.05 -28.71 2.37
CA SER A 39 3.21 -29.21 3.11
C SER A 39 4.53 -29.09 2.32
N SER A 40 4.49 -29.26 0.99
CA SER A 40 5.69 -29.14 0.15
C SER A 40 6.06 -27.69 -0.18
N GLN A 41 5.08 -26.78 -0.26
CA GLN A 41 5.29 -25.40 -0.71
C GLN A 41 5.42 -24.39 0.45
N ILE A 42 5.61 -24.83 1.71
CA ILE A 42 5.69 -23.95 2.88
C ILE A 42 6.70 -22.81 2.70
N ALA A 43 7.92 -23.13 2.26
CA ALA A 43 8.98 -22.13 2.06
C ALA A 43 8.60 -21.13 0.96
N ARG A 44 7.99 -21.60 -0.12
CA ARG A 44 7.52 -20.77 -1.23
C ARG A 44 6.38 -19.84 -0.79
N PHE A 45 5.40 -20.34 -0.05
CA PHE A 45 4.29 -19.53 0.47
C PHE A 45 4.77 -18.47 1.48
N LYS A 46 5.76 -18.81 2.33
CA LYS A 46 6.42 -17.84 3.22
C LYS A 46 7.18 -16.73 2.48
N SER A 47 7.56 -16.96 1.22
CA SER A 47 8.24 -15.96 0.38
C SER A 47 7.28 -15.01 -0.34
N ILE A 48 5.96 -15.24 -0.24
CA ILE A 48 4.95 -14.34 -0.78
C ILE A 48 5.05 -13.01 -0.05
N VAL A 49 5.18 -11.93 -0.82
CA VAL A 49 5.20 -10.55 -0.30
C VAL A 49 3.79 -10.15 0.12
N HIS A 50 2.81 -10.39 -0.76
CA HIS A 50 1.38 -10.23 -0.50
C HIS A 50 0.53 -10.85 -1.64
N ILE A 51 -0.77 -11.00 -1.40
CA ILE A 51 -1.79 -11.29 -2.41
C ILE A 51 -2.67 -10.05 -2.54
N ALA A 52 -2.86 -9.54 -3.75
CA ALA A 52 -3.64 -8.34 -4.03
C ALA A 52 -4.95 -8.68 -4.75
N TYR A 53 -6.06 -8.14 -4.25
CA TYR A 53 -7.32 -8.02 -4.95
C TYR A 53 -7.29 -6.67 -5.67
N ASP A 54 -6.87 -6.68 -6.93
CA ASP A 54 -6.85 -5.51 -7.79
C ASP A 54 -8.24 -5.31 -8.41
N CYS A 55 -8.96 -4.34 -7.85
CA CYS A 55 -10.25 -3.84 -8.31
C CYS A 55 -10.10 -2.44 -8.93
N THR A 56 -8.91 -2.08 -9.42
CA THR A 56 -8.70 -0.79 -10.10
C THR A 56 -9.18 -0.85 -11.55
N GLY A 57 -9.75 0.27 -12.01
CA GLY A 57 -10.47 0.39 -13.27
C GLY A 57 -11.86 -0.26 -13.24
N LYS A 58 -12.70 0.04 -14.23
CA LYS A 58 -14.04 -0.57 -14.41
C LYS A 58 -13.99 -2.07 -14.80
N ASP A 59 -12.83 -2.68 -14.66
CA ASP A 59 -12.59 -4.06 -15.00
C ASP A 59 -12.91 -5.00 -13.84
N GLN A 60 -13.23 -6.21 -14.25
CA GLN A 60 -13.41 -7.43 -13.47
C GLN A 60 -12.22 -7.68 -12.51
N PRO A 61 -12.47 -7.86 -11.18
CA PRO A 61 -11.41 -8.01 -10.17
C PRO A 61 -10.36 -9.06 -10.54
N LYS A 62 -9.09 -8.70 -10.36
CA LYS A 62 -7.95 -9.60 -10.55
C LYS A 62 -7.37 -9.93 -9.19
N ILE A 63 -6.98 -11.18 -8.98
CA ILE A 63 -6.32 -11.60 -7.75
C ILE A 63 -4.95 -12.12 -8.10
N ASP A 64 -3.94 -11.34 -7.73
CA ASP A 64 -2.54 -11.59 -8.08
C ASP A 64 -1.72 -11.88 -6.83
N VAL A 65 -0.73 -12.77 -6.96
CA VAL A 65 0.26 -13.05 -5.91
C VAL A 65 1.59 -12.44 -6.28
N PHE A 66 2.14 -11.66 -5.36
CA PHE A 66 3.42 -10.97 -5.52
C PHE A 66 4.49 -11.66 -4.67
N TYR A 67 5.63 -11.94 -5.28
CA TYR A 67 6.82 -12.50 -4.65
C TYR A 67 8.05 -11.73 -5.10
N LYS A 68 9.22 -12.02 -4.49
CA LYS A 68 10.43 -11.21 -4.69
C LYS A 68 10.84 -11.05 -6.16
N GLU A 69 10.62 -12.08 -6.97
CA GLU A 69 11.12 -12.16 -8.35
C GLU A 69 10.04 -11.88 -9.40
N GLY A 70 8.80 -11.61 -9.00
CA GLY A 70 7.72 -11.41 -9.94
C GLY A 70 6.33 -11.44 -9.32
N TRP A 71 5.35 -11.73 -10.17
CA TRP A 71 3.96 -11.88 -9.79
C TRP A 71 3.31 -12.92 -10.71
N ASP A 72 2.24 -13.55 -10.23
CA ASP A 72 1.36 -14.39 -11.05
C ASP A 72 -0.09 -14.02 -10.76
N GLN A 73 -0.95 -14.05 -11.78
CA GLN A 73 -2.39 -14.01 -11.57
C GLN A 73 -2.87 -15.36 -11.05
N ILE A 74 -3.63 -15.38 -9.95
CA ILE A 74 -4.19 -16.62 -9.40
C ILE A 74 -5.60 -16.84 -9.92
N VAL A 75 -6.45 -15.80 -9.86
CA VAL A 75 -7.85 -15.85 -10.30
C VAL A 75 -8.23 -14.49 -10.88
N ARG A 76 -9.06 -14.49 -11.93
CA ARG A 76 -9.81 -13.31 -12.36
C ARG A 76 -11.30 -13.53 -12.14
N VAL A 77 -12.04 -12.54 -11.64
CA VAL A 77 -13.47 -12.64 -11.37
C VAL A 77 -14.24 -11.82 -12.40
N VAL A 78 -14.94 -12.50 -13.30
CA VAL A 78 -15.51 -11.95 -14.53
C VAL A 78 -17.02 -12.14 -14.52
N GLU A 79 -17.77 -11.15 -15.00
CA GLU A 79 -19.21 -11.32 -15.18
C GLU A 79 -19.51 -12.47 -16.15
N GLU A 80 -20.52 -13.26 -15.82
CA GLU A 80 -20.90 -14.44 -16.60
C GLU A 80 -21.30 -14.06 -18.03
N VAL A 81 -20.75 -14.78 -19.02
CA VAL A 81 -21.09 -14.63 -20.43
C VAL A 81 -21.67 -15.95 -20.93
N ALA A 82 -22.84 -15.87 -21.56
CA ALA A 82 -23.52 -17.04 -22.11
C ALA A 82 -22.63 -17.82 -23.10
N ASN A 83 -22.80 -19.14 -23.13
CA ASN A 83 -22.13 -20.07 -24.06
C ASN A 83 -20.60 -20.14 -23.94
N THR A 84 -20.07 -20.25 -22.72
CA THR A 84 -18.63 -20.48 -22.50
C THR A 84 -18.40 -21.84 -21.84
N ASP A 85 -17.48 -22.63 -22.41
CA ASP A 85 -17.05 -23.89 -21.83
C ASP A 85 -16.43 -23.64 -20.44
N SER A 86 -17.14 -24.06 -19.41
CA SER A 86 -16.78 -23.84 -18.01
C SER A 86 -16.84 -25.15 -17.21
N PHE A 87 -16.18 -25.15 -16.07
CA PHE A 87 -16.15 -26.26 -15.12
C PHE A 87 -16.37 -25.74 -13.70
N GLN A 88 -17.02 -26.54 -12.86
CA GLN A 88 -17.37 -26.13 -11.50
C GLN A 88 -16.32 -26.53 -10.48
N LEU A 89 -15.97 -25.59 -9.60
CA LEU A 89 -15.17 -25.85 -8.41
C LEU A 89 -15.97 -25.50 -7.15
N ASN A 90 -15.86 -26.34 -6.12
CA ASN A 90 -16.34 -26.01 -4.78
C ASN A 90 -15.26 -25.24 -4.02
N VAL A 91 -15.43 -23.92 -3.94
CA VAL A 91 -14.52 -23.00 -3.26
C VAL A 91 -15.13 -22.64 -1.91
N SER A 92 -14.59 -23.18 -0.83
CA SER A 92 -15.06 -22.92 0.55
C SER A 92 -16.58 -23.12 0.74
N GLY A 93 -17.15 -24.16 0.13
CA GLY A 93 -18.58 -24.48 0.22
C GLY A 93 -19.44 -23.85 -0.87
N LYS A 94 -18.90 -22.92 -1.68
CA LYS A 94 -19.62 -22.29 -2.79
C LYS A 94 -19.22 -22.93 -4.12
N LEU A 95 -20.20 -23.37 -4.90
CA LEU A 95 -19.97 -23.79 -6.29
C LEU A 95 -19.80 -22.56 -7.16
N ILE A 96 -18.70 -22.50 -7.90
CA ILE A 96 -18.34 -21.39 -8.77
C ILE A 96 -17.92 -21.98 -10.11
N ASP A 97 -18.44 -21.41 -11.20
CA ASP A 97 -18.05 -21.75 -12.56
C ASP A 97 -16.71 -21.09 -12.90
N PHE A 98 -15.78 -21.88 -13.43
CA PHE A 98 -14.49 -21.43 -13.88
C PHE A 98 -14.26 -21.76 -15.34
N ARG A 99 -13.48 -20.93 -16.01
CA ARG A 99 -12.87 -21.23 -17.31
C ARG A 99 -11.39 -20.89 -17.26
N LEU A 100 -10.61 -21.39 -18.22
CA LEU A 100 -9.20 -21.03 -18.32
C LEU A 100 -9.02 -19.84 -19.26
N SER A 101 -8.13 -18.93 -18.91
CA SER A 101 -7.72 -17.88 -19.84
C SER A 101 -7.03 -18.50 -21.06
N GLU A 102 -7.39 -18.04 -22.26
CA GLU A 102 -6.64 -18.36 -23.49
C GLU A 102 -5.34 -17.55 -23.61
N ASN A 103 -5.15 -16.55 -22.75
CA ASN A 103 -3.97 -15.72 -22.76
C ASN A 103 -2.77 -16.46 -22.14
N VAL A 104 -1.82 -16.84 -22.98
CA VAL A 104 -0.58 -17.54 -22.58
C VAL A 104 0.27 -16.71 -21.61
N TYR A 105 0.24 -15.37 -21.70
CA TYR A 105 0.95 -14.48 -20.77
C TYR A 105 0.38 -14.57 -19.35
N LEU A 106 -0.89 -14.94 -19.21
CA LEU A 106 -1.53 -15.19 -17.92
C LEU A 106 -1.43 -16.66 -17.49
N ARG A 107 -0.58 -17.47 -18.15
CA ARG A 107 -0.35 -18.89 -17.83
C ARG A 107 -1.66 -19.68 -17.66
N ASN A 108 -2.64 -19.44 -18.53
CA ASN A 108 -3.96 -20.07 -18.46
C ASN A 108 -4.65 -19.90 -17.10
N SER A 109 -4.48 -18.73 -16.46
CA SER A 109 -5.08 -18.45 -15.16
C SER A 109 -6.59 -18.69 -15.16
N PRO A 110 -7.13 -19.26 -14.08
CA PRO A 110 -8.55 -19.50 -13.97
C PRO A 110 -9.33 -18.19 -13.85
N ILE A 111 -10.46 -18.17 -14.54
CA ILE A 111 -11.43 -17.09 -14.58
C ILE A 111 -12.69 -17.59 -13.90
N ALA A 112 -13.02 -17.06 -12.73
CA ALA A 112 -14.29 -17.28 -12.06
C ALA A 112 -15.38 -16.46 -12.74
N SER A 113 -16.42 -17.13 -13.25
CA SER A 113 -17.62 -16.49 -13.78
C SER A 113 -18.57 -16.16 -12.63
N VAL A 114 -19.16 -14.96 -12.65
CA VAL A 114 -20.06 -14.51 -11.58
C VAL A 114 -21.22 -13.70 -12.13
N VAL A 115 -22.41 -13.95 -11.59
CA VAL A 115 -23.56 -13.05 -11.75
C VAL A 115 -23.32 -11.81 -10.87
N PRO A 116 -23.56 -10.57 -11.34
CA PRO A 116 -23.24 -9.35 -10.58
C PRO A 116 -23.73 -9.34 -9.12
N SER A 117 -24.95 -9.85 -8.88
CA SER A 117 -25.54 -9.96 -7.53
C SER A 117 -24.81 -10.91 -6.58
N GLN A 118 -23.96 -11.80 -7.09
CA GLN A 118 -23.19 -12.77 -6.31
C GLN A 118 -21.70 -12.42 -6.18
N LYS A 119 -21.23 -11.33 -6.82
CA LYS A 119 -19.82 -10.92 -6.88
C LYS A 119 -19.16 -10.91 -5.51
N GLU A 120 -19.79 -10.27 -4.53
CA GLU A 120 -19.30 -10.20 -3.15
C GLU A 120 -19.12 -11.59 -2.53
N SER A 121 -20.13 -12.45 -2.64
CA SER A 121 -20.10 -13.79 -2.06
C SER A 121 -19.05 -14.70 -2.71
N VAL A 122 -18.80 -14.54 -4.02
CA VAL A 122 -17.73 -15.25 -4.75
C VAL A 122 -16.36 -14.81 -4.26
N ILE A 123 -16.13 -13.49 -4.14
CA ILE A 123 -14.86 -12.96 -3.65
C ILE A 123 -14.58 -13.40 -2.21
N LYS A 124 -15.59 -13.37 -1.32
CA LYS A 124 -15.50 -13.88 0.05
C LYS A 124 -15.09 -15.36 0.10
N SER A 125 -15.77 -16.20 -0.66
CA SER A 125 -15.47 -17.64 -0.75
C SER A 125 -14.04 -17.91 -1.26
N ILE A 126 -13.59 -17.20 -2.30
CA ILE A 126 -12.22 -17.29 -2.81
C ILE A 126 -11.21 -16.84 -1.74
N HIS A 127 -11.50 -15.75 -1.02
CA HIS A 127 -10.64 -15.26 0.05
C HIS A 127 -10.51 -16.24 1.21
N GLU A 128 -11.61 -16.82 1.69
CA GLU A 128 -11.61 -17.87 2.71
C GLU A 128 -10.79 -19.09 2.26
N TYR A 129 -10.88 -19.43 0.96
CA TYR A 129 -10.07 -20.51 0.40
C TYR A 129 -8.58 -20.19 0.49
N PHE A 130 -8.19 -18.97 0.15
CA PHE A 130 -6.80 -18.50 0.20
C PHE A 130 -6.26 -18.47 1.62
N LEU A 131 -7.02 -18.01 2.60
CA LEU A 131 -6.64 -18.08 4.01
C LEU A 131 -6.29 -19.52 4.42
N GLY A 132 -7.09 -20.51 4.01
CA GLY A 132 -6.83 -21.93 4.30
C GLY A 132 -5.74 -22.58 3.44
N PHE A 133 -5.39 -22.00 2.28
CA PHE A 133 -4.44 -22.56 1.32
C PHE A 133 -3.05 -21.96 1.44
N PHE A 134 -2.94 -20.63 1.34
CA PHE A 134 -1.68 -19.90 1.49
C PHE A 134 -1.32 -19.63 2.95
N GLY A 135 -2.33 -19.58 3.82
CA GLY A 135 -2.17 -19.27 5.24
C GLY A 135 -2.58 -17.84 5.58
N ASP A 136 -2.75 -17.61 6.88
CA ASP A 136 -3.10 -16.33 7.50
C ASP A 136 -1.89 -15.40 7.70
N SER A 137 -0.68 -15.95 7.72
CA SER A 137 0.56 -15.17 7.78
C SER A 137 0.86 -14.38 6.49
N VAL A 138 0.21 -14.74 5.37
CA VAL A 138 0.33 -13.99 4.11
C VAL A 138 -0.42 -12.67 4.24
N LYS A 139 0.19 -11.59 3.76
CA LYS A 139 -0.46 -10.28 3.72
C LYS A 139 -1.45 -10.24 2.55
N TYR A 140 -2.68 -9.84 2.82
CA TYR A 140 -3.69 -9.60 1.78
C TYR A 140 -3.95 -8.12 1.63
N ARG A 141 -4.13 -7.66 0.39
CA ARG A 141 -4.40 -6.26 0.07
C ARG A 141 -5.61 -6.14 -0.84
N TRP A 142 -6.45 -5.16 -0.59
CA TRP A 142 -7.49 -4.74 -1.51
C TRP A 142 -7.08 -3.42 -2.14
N GLU A 143 -7.05 -3.34 -3.46
CA GLU A 143 -6.64 -2.15 -4.19
C GLU A 143 -7.83 -1.71 -5.05
N THR A 144 -8.24 -0.44 -4.91
CA THR A 144 -9.43 0.09 -5.60
C THR A 144 -9.19 1.55 -5.97
N ASP A 145 -9.72 1.96 -7.12
CA ASP A 145 -9.93 3.37 -7.49
C ASP A 145 -11.41 3.72 -7.63
N ASP A 146 -12.26 2.69 -7.57
CA ASP A 146 -13.70 2.81 -7.62
C ASP A 146 -14.24 3.24 -6.25
N TRP A 147 -14.86 4.42 -6.24
CA TRP A 147 -15.52 5.04 -5.09
C TRP A 147 -17.05 5.01 -5.20
N GLU A 148 -17.60 4.42 -6.27
CA GLU A 148 -19.05 4.28 -6.48
C GLU A 148 -19.62 3.11 -5.67
N PHE A 149 -18.80 2.11 -5.30
CA PHE A 149 -19.23 0.91 -4.59
C PHE A 149 -18.55 0.72 -3.25
N LEU A 150 -19.29 0.20 -2.26
CA LEU A 150 -18.71 -0.18 -0.96
C LEU A 150 -17.74 -1.36 -1.09
N LEU A 151 -16.69 -1.36 -0.25
CA LEU A 151 -15.70 -2.42 -0.27
C LEU A 151 -16.24 -3.69 0.38
N VAL A 152 -15.90 -4.82 -0.24
CA VAL A 152 -16.15 -6.12 0.34
C VAL A 152 -15.30 -6.26 1.59
N GLN A 153 -15.94 -6.34 2.75
CA GLN A 153 -15.25 -6.50 4.02
C GLN A 153 -14.74 -7.94 4.16
N LEU A 154 -13.44 -8.09 4.00
CA LEU A 154 -12.67 -9.33 4.15
C LEU A 154 -11.78 -9.28 5.40
N GLN A 155 -11.60 -10.42 6.05
CA GLN A 155 -10.73 -10.56 7.23
C GLN A 155 -9.26 -10.53 6.82
N ASN A 156 -8.38 -9.95 7.65
CA ASN A 156 -6.92 -9.94 7.40
C ASN A 156 -6.52 -9.28 6.07
N VAL A 157 -7.32 -8.34 5.58
CA VAL A 157 -7.06 -7.56 4.36
C VAL A 157 -6.76 -6.11 4.72
N SER A 158 -5.68 -5.58 4.14
CA SER A 158 -5.35 -4.16 4.17
C SER A 158 -5.94 -3.44 2.96
N TYR A 159 -6.78 -2.43 3.18
CA TYR A 159 -7.41 -1.67 2.09
C TYR A 159 -6.54 -0.52 1.63
N CYS A 160 -6.43 -0.36 0.31
CA CYS A 160 -5.66 0.66 -0.36
C CYS A 160 -6.55 1.34 -1.40
N PHE A 161 -6.59 2.67 -1.37
CA PHE A 161 -7.44 3.47 -2.23
C PHE A 161 -6.60 4.39 -3.10
N ARG A 162 -6.87 4.40 -4.41
CA ARG A 162 -6.24 5.28 -5.38
C ARG A 162 -7.28 6.27 -5.90
N ILE A 163 -6.90 7.54 -5.93
CA ILE A 163 -7.71 8.61 -6.52
C ILE A 163 -6.94 9.14 -7.71
N ASP A 164 -7.34 8.71 -8.91
CA ASP A 164 -6.83 9.21 -10.17
C ASP A 164 -7.75 10.30 -10.71
N SER A 165 -7.20 11.51 -10.91
CA SER A 165 -7.81 12.68 -11.58
C SER A 165 -9.35 12.68 -11.63
N ILE A 166 -9.99 13.25 -10.60
CA ILE A 166 -11.43 13.51 -10.60
C ILE A 166 -11.73 14.60 -11.65
N ASN A 167 -12.82 14.49 -12.41
CA ASN A 167 -13.41 15.68 -13.05
C ASN A 167 -14.04 16.53 -11.93
N SER A 168 -13.49 17.70 -11.57
CA SER A 168 -13.97 18.58 -10.49
C SER A 168 -15.45 18.96 -10.54
N GLY A 169 -16.32 18.09 -10.01
CA GLY A 169 -17.65 18.45 -9.58
C GLY A 169 -17.72 18.35 -8.05
N VAL A 170 -18.38 19.31 -7.40
CA VAL A 170 -18.68 19.27 -5.94
C VAL A 170 -19.36 17.96 -5.54
N ALA A 171 -20.21 17.41 -6.43
CA ALA A 171 -20.85 16.11 -6.24
C ALA A 171 -19.83 14.97 -6.02
N ASN A 172 -18.68 15.00 -6.70
CA ASN A 172 -17.68 13.95 -6.64
C ASN A 172 -16.92 13.97 -5.29
N ILE A 173 -16.69 15.16 -4.70
CA ILE A 173 -16.02 15.26 -3.39
C ILE A 173 -16.93 14.72 -2.28
N GLN A 174 -18.23 15.03 -2.30
CA GLN A 174 -19.17 14.52 -1.30
C GLN A 174 -19.31 12.99 -1.38
N GLN A 175 -19.29 12.42 -2.58
CA GLN A 175 -19.31 10.97 -2.76
C GLN A 175 -18.02 10.32 -2.27
N LEU A 176 -16.86 10.93 -2.49
CA LEU A 176 -15.58 10.47 -1.94
C LEU A 176 -15.54 10.55 -0.41
N GLU A 177 -16.00 11.65 0.17
CA GLU A 177 -16.17 11.81 1.62
C GLU A 177 -17.03 10.67 2.18
N HIS A 178 -18.20 10.43 1.58
CA HIS A 178 -19.10 9.36 1.99
C HIS A 178 -18.46 7.96 1.84
N PHE A 179 -17.77 7.71 0.73
CA PHE A 179 -17.06 6.46 0.49
C PHE A 179 -15.97 6.22 1.53
N VAL A 180 -15.12 7.21 1.80
CA VAL A 180 -14.05 7.10 2.80
C VAL A 180 -14.63 6.94 4.22
N ALA A 181 -15.71 7.66 4.53
CA ALA A 181 -16.38 7.54 5.83
C ALA A 181 -17.03 6.16 6.05
N SER A 182 -17.58 5.56 4.98
CA SER A 182 -18.31 4.27 5.03
C SER A 182 -17.41 3.04 5.03
N ASN A 183 -16.11 3.20 4.76
CA ASN A 183 -15.16 2.10 4.71
C ASN A 183 -14.20 2.08 5.92
N PRO A 184 -13.48 0.97 6.15
CA PRO A 184 -12.41 0.91 7.15
C PRO A 184 -11.33 1.95 6.86
N VAL A 185 -10.57 2.30 7.90
CA VAL A 185 -9.39 3.16 7.73
C VAL A 185 -8.42 2.48 6.76
N PHE A 186 -8.06 3.20 5.70
CA PHE A 186 -7.20 2.69 4.66
C PHE A 186 -5.77 2.52 5.17
N LYS A 187 -5.12 1.40 4.80
CA LYS A 187 -3.69 1.20 5.01
C LYS A 187 -2.89 2.19 4.18
N ARG A 188 -3.35 2.49 2.96
CA ARG A 188 -2.75 3.48 2.08
C ARG A 188 -3.78 4.22 1.25
N ILE A 189 -3.54 5.52 1.07
CA ILE A 189 -4.22 6.32 0.05
C ILE A 189 -3.19 6.90 -0.92
N GLU A 190 -3.48 6.79 -2.22
CA GLU A 190 -2.72 7.43 -3.28
C GLU A 190 -3.59 8.45 -4.00
N VAL A 191 -3.07 9.66 -4.21
CA VAL A 191 -3.77 10.73 -4.90
C VAL A 191 -2.91 11.22 -6.05
N TYR A 192 -3.44 11.15 -7.26
CA TYR A 192 -2.83 11.68 -8.48
C TYR A 192 -3.75 12.75 -9.06
N ALA A 193 -3.54 14.00 -8.65
CA ALA A 193 -4.37 15.13 -9.04
C ALA A 193 -3.67 15.97 -10.12
N ARG A 194 -4.32 16.11 -11.28
CA ARG A 194 -3.78 16.91 -12.40
C ARG A 194 -4.09 18.39 -12.22
N ILE A 195 -5.35 18.77 -12.00
CA ILE A 195 -5.80 20.16 -12.07
C ILE A 195 -6.61 20.60 -10.85
N ASP A 196 -7.13 19.67 -10.04
CA ASP A 196 -8.13 19.99 -9.01
C ASP A 196 -7.63 19.75 -7.59
N THR A 197 -7.98 20.66 -6.68
CA THR A 197 -7.75 20.49 -5.24
C THR A 197 -8.83 19.55 -4.72
N ILE A 198 -8.41 18.45 -4.10
CA ILE A 198 -9.33 17.53 -3.43
C ILE A 198 -9.32 17.92 -1.96
N GLU A 199 -10.38 18.61 -1.53
CA GLU A 199 -10.54 19.09 -0.17
C GLU A 199 -11.52 18.18 0.57
N PHE A 200 -10.98 17.31 1.42
CA PHE A 200 -11.75 16.55 2.40
C PHE A 200 -11.93 17.39 3.66
N SER A 201 -13.01 17.13 4.40
CA SER A 201 -13.26 17.72 5.72
C SER A 201 -12.08 17.45 6.67
N PRO A 202 -11.68 18.39 7.54
CA PRO A 202 -10.59 18.21 8.50
C PRO A 202 -10.66 16.93 9.35
N GLU A 203 -11.88 16.48 9.67
CA GLU A 203 -12.20 15.29 10.45
C GLU A 203 -12.33 14.01 9.60
N SER A 204 -12.08 14.10 8.29
CA SER A 204 -12.23 12.98 7.38
C SER A 204 -11.27 11.84 7.69
N LYS A 205 -11.80 10.60 7.66
CA LYS A 205 -10.99 9.36 7.74
C LYS A 205 -9.93 9.26 6.65
N PHE A 206 -10.03 10.08 5.59
CA PHE A 206 -9.00 10.21 4.56
C PHE A 206 -7.62 10.51 5.17
N TYR A 207 -7.57 11.38 6.18
CA TYR A 207 -6.33 11.77 6.84
C TYR A 207 -5.82 10.73 7.85
N GLU A 208 -6.64 9.74 8.22
CA GLU A 208 -6.28 8.67 9.14
C GLU A 208 -5.49 7.54 8.49
N ALA A 209 -5.37 7.54 7.16
CA ALA A 209 -4.65 6.50 6.44
C ALA A 209 -3.21 6.33 6.94
N GLU A 210 -2.76 5.09 7.16
CA GLU A 210 -1.44 4.85 7.78
C GLU A 210 -0.29 5.34 6.89
N SER A 211 -0.46 5.27 5.57
CA SER A 211 0.45 5.85 4.59
C SER A 211 -0.29 6.63 3.52
N MET A 212 0.27 7.75 3.09
CA MET A 212 -0.27 8.54 1.99
C MET A 212 0.78 8.87 0.94
N LYS A 213 0.40 8.81 -0.33
CA LYS A 213 1.17 9.33 -1.46
C LYS A 213 0.33 10.33 -2.21
N VAL A 214 0.82 11.55 -2.35
CA VAL A 214 0.14 12.62 -3.08
C VAL A 214 1.05 13.13 -4.18
N ASP A 215 0.56 13.15 -5.41
CA ASP A 215 1.19 13.80 -6.54
C ASP A 215 0.24 14.81 -7.17
N GLN A 216 0.51 16.09 -6.94
CA GLN A 216 -0.24 17.24 -7.45
C GLN A 216 0.58 17.99 -8.49
N ASN A 217 0.08 18.06 -9.73
CA ASN A 217 0.82 18.68 -10.83
C ASN A 217 0.68 20.19 -10.93
N GLU A 218 -0.44 20.77 -10.50
CA GLU A 218 -0.70 22.21 -10.64
C GLU A 218 -0.84 22.95 -9.30
N HIS A 219 -1.21 22.23 -8.23
CA HIS A 219 -1.58 22.86 -6.96
C HIS A 219 -0.44 23.08 -5.97
N THR A 220 -0.68 24.09 -5.12
CA THR A 220 0.23 24.68 -4.14
C THR A 220 0.24 23.99 -2.79
N PHE A 221 -0.77 23.17 -2.46
CA PHE A 221 -0.86 22.67 -1.10
C PHE A 221 -1.75 21.43 -0.94
N PRO A 222 -1.24 20.30 -0.44
CA PRO A 222 -2.11 19.24 0.02
C PRO A 222 -2.53 19.55 1.46
N GLU A 223 -3.83 19.77 1.69
CA GLU A 223 -4.47 19.84 3.02
C GLU A 223 -4.03 18.71 3.97
N VAL A 224 -3.50 17.63 3.42
CA VAL A 224 -2.71 16.59 4.08
C VAL A 224 -1.68 17.15 5.07
N LEU A 225 -0.94 18.21 4.74
CA LEU A 225 0.06 18.82 5.65
C LEU A 225 -0.56 19.54 6.85
N ARG A 226 -1.89 19.69 6.91
CA ARG A 226 -2.61 20.28 8.05
C ARG A 226 -3.29 19.22 8.91
N HIS A 227 -3.77 18.14 8.27
CA HIS A 227 -4.70 17.20 8.87
C HIS A 227 -4.20 15.76 8.97
N PHE A 228 -3.13 15.37 8.27
CA PHE A 228 -2.65 13.98 8.26
C PHE A 228 -2.37 13.43 9.66
N GLN A 229 -2.84 12.21 9.91
CA GLN A 229 -2.73 11.51 11.20
C GLN A 229 -2.00 10.17 11.09
N GLY A 230 -1.52 9.80 9.89
CA GLY A 230 -0.82 8.55 9.65
C GLY A 230 0.67 8.58 9.99
N ARG A 231 1.37 7.52 9.56
CA ARG A 231 2.79 7.28 9.85
C ARG A 231 3.70 7.79 8.75
N HIS A 232 3.37 7.53 7.49
CA HIS A 232 4.23 7.85 6.35
C HIS A 232 3.54 8.70 5.30
N ALA A 233 4.10 9.85 4.96
CA ALA A 233 3.60 10.73 3.90
C ALA A 233 4.65 10.99 2.81
N PHE A 234 4.25 10.85 1.55
CA PHE A 234 5.06 11.11 0.38
C PHE A 234 4.34 12.10 -0.53
N ILE A 235 4.81 13.34 -0.54
CA ILE A 235 4.13 14.44 -1.20
C ILE A 235 5.02 14.94 -2.34
N ARG A 236 4.40 15.14 -3.50
CA ARG A 236 4.97 15.84 -4.63
C ARG A 236 3.96 16.88 -5.10
N CYS A 237 4.36 18.14 -5.10
CA CYS A 237 3.51 19.24 -5.53
C CYS A 237 4.25 20.15 -6.51
N ARG A 238 3.52 21.01 -7.21
CA ARG A 238 4.14 22.00 -8.10
C ARG A 238 4.77 23.10 -7.27
N TYR A 239 3.98 23.74 -6.42
CA TYR A 239 4.35 24.83 -5.54
C TYR A 239 4.09 24.44 -4.09
N CYS A 240 4.76 25.12 -3.15
CA CYS A 240 4.47 25.06 -1.72
C CYS A 240 5.09 26.29 -1.07
N GLU A 241 4.30 27.04 -0.31
CA GLU A 241 4.82 28.18 0.43
C GLU A 241 5.76 27.72 1.55
N ILE A 242 6.90 28.39 1.68
CA ILE A 242 7.90 28.10 2.71
C ILE A 242 7.30 28.25 4.13
N SER A 243 6.41 29.22 4.30
CA SER A 243 5.65 29.46 5.52
C SER A 243 4.86 28.22 5.97
N GLU A 244 4.31 27.45 5.05
CA GLU A 244 3.53 26.25 5.38
C GLU A 244 4.42 25.08 5.80
N LEU A 245 5.61 24.94 5.22
CA LEU A 245 6.61 23.96 5.70
C LEU A 245 7.03 24.28 7.13
N ILE A 246 7.26 25.56 7.42
CA ILE A 246 7.60 26.04 8.77
C ILE A 246 6.44 25.78 9.74
N LYS A 247 5.19 26.09 9.35
CA LYS A 247 3.99 25.80 10.16
C LYS A 247 3.84 24.31 10.44
N PHE A 248 4.05 23.45 9.44
CA PHE A 248 4.01 22.00 9.63
C PHE A 248 5.00 21.56 10.72
N VAL A 249 6.28 21.95 10.61
CA VAL A 249 7.30 21.56 11.58
C VAL A 249 6.99 22.12 12.96
N ASN A 250 6.59 23.39 13.04
CA ASN A 250 6.27 24.02 14.32
C ASN A 250 5.04 23.37 14.99
N LYS A 251 4.02 22.96 14.23
CA LYS A 251 2.85 22.23 14.76
C LYS A 251 3.23 20.84 15.28
N TRP A 252 4.18 20.16 14.63
CA TRP A 252 4.75 18.91 15.16
C TRP A 252 5.59 19.15 16.42
N LYS A 253 6.40 20.22 16.45
CA LYS A 253 7.28 20.57 17.58
C LYS A 253 6.49 20.91 18.84
N THR A 254 5.39 21.64 18.73
CA THR A 254 4.52 21.94 19.89
C THR A 254 3.66 20.75 20.31
N GLY A 255 3.73 19.62 19.60
CA GLY A 255 2.89 18.45 19.84
C GLY A 255 1.41 18.68 19.47
N GLY A 256 1.10 19.71 18.68
CA GLY A 256 -0.27 20.05 18.27
C GLY A 256 -0.84 19.17 17.15
N ALA A 257 -0.01 18.46 16.39
CA ALA A 257 -0.43 17.46 15.40
C ALA A 257 0.69 16.47 15.05
N PHE A 258 0.37 15.49 14.19
CA PHE A 258 1.33 14.55 13.58
C PHE A 258 2.03 13.65 14.60
N GLN A 259 1.34 13.26 15.68
CA GLN A 259 1.93 12.47 16.76
C GLN A 259 2.37 11.08 16.29
N LYS A 260 1.63 10.48 15.35
CA LYS A 260 1.94 9.17 14.75
C LYS A 260 2.94 9.25 13.59
N LEU A 261 3.32 10.45 13.13
CA LEU A 261 4.18 10.61 11.97
C LEU A 261 5.58 10.07 12.27
N GLU A 262 6.07 9.20 11.38
CA GLU A 262 7.39 8.59 11.44
C GLU A 262 8.30 9.09 10.30
N TYR A 263 7.71 9.37 9.14
CA TYR A 263 8.45 9.78 7.95
C TYR A 263 7.60 10.64 7.02
N LEU A 264 8.18 11.75 6.57
CA LEU A 264 7.61 12.63 5.56
C LEU A 264 8.68 12.99 4.52
N LYS A 265 8.29 12.94 3.25
CA LYS A 265 9.07 13.44 2.13
C LYS A 265 8.21 14.37 1.29
N ILE A 266 8.67 15.60 1.08
CA ILE A 266 7.99 16.61 0.25
C ILE A 266 8.93 17.02 -0.88
N ARG A 267 8.49 16.90 -2.13
CA ARG A 267 9.20 17.39 -3.32
C ARG A 267 8.40 18.48 -4.02
N ILE A 268 8.99 19.65 -4.19
CA ILE A 268 8.33 20.83 -4.78
C ILE A 268 8.95 21.11 -6.14
N ARG A 269 8.18 20.98 -7.23
CA ARG A 269 8.74 20.96 -8.61
C ARG A 269 9.24 22.33 -9.09
N SER A 270 8.54 23.41 -8.76
CA SER A 270 8.74 24.73 -9.38
C SER A 270 9.86 25.58 -8.80
N VAL A 271 10.60 25.08 -7.80
CA VAL A 271 11.67 25.86 -7.15
C VAL A 271 12.98 25.61 -7.87
N ASP A 272 13.33 26.43 -8.85
CA ASP A 272 14.49 26.18 -9.73
C ASP A 272 15.84 26.24 -9.02
N GLU A 273 15.99 27.13 -8.05
CA GLU A 273 17.21 27.30 -7.26
C GLU A 273 17.29 26.34 -6.06
N GLY A 274 16.26 25.51 -5.84
CA GLY A 274 16.12 24.68 -4.66
C GLY A 274 15.50 25.41 -3.47
N LEU A 275 15.14 24.66 -2.43
CA LEU A 275 14.46 25.21 -1.25
C LEU A 275 15.42 26.13 -0.47
N PRO A 276 14.94 27.30 0.01
CA PRO A 276 15.75 28.22 0.81
C PRO A 276 16.01 27.60 2.17
N GLN A 277 17.11 26.85 2.28
CA GLN A 277 17.43 26.04 3.44
C GLN A 277 17.56 26.90 4.70
N ASP A 278 18.30 28.00 4.64
CA ASP A 278 18.52 28.87 5.80
C ASP A 278 17.23 29.49 6.32
N GLU A 279 16.33 29.92 5.42
CA GLU A 279 15.01 30.45 5.79
C GLU A 279 14.18 29.41 6.53
N ILE A 280 14.11 28.19 6.00
CA ILE A 280 13.36 27.09 6.63
C ILE A 280 13.96 26.73 7.98
N LEU A 281 15.29 26.52 8.05
CA LEU A 281 15.98 26.07 9.27
C LEU A 281 15.93 27.13 10.38
N ASN A 282 16.02 28.42 10.03
CA ASN A 282 15.84 29.51 10.97
C ASN A 282 14.38 29.62 11.43
N GLY A 283 13.42 29.52 10.51
CA GLY A 283 11.99 29.61 10.82
C GLY A 283 11.47 28.50 11.72
N ILE A 284 12.10 27.32 11.70
CA ILE A 284 11.77 26.20 12.60
C ILE A 284 12.65 26.17 13.86
N GLY A 285 13.61 27.08 14.01
CA GLY A 285 14.57 27.09 15.13
C GLY A 285 15.29 25.75 15.25
N ALA A 286 15.93 25.30 14.16
CA ALA A 286 16.57 24.00 14.12
C ALA A 286 17.81 23.93 15.03
N LYS A 287 18.02 22.75 15.63
CA LYS A 287 19.23 22.41 16.38
C LYS A 287 20.21 21.66 15.49
N TYR A 288 21.48 21.67 15.90
CA TYR A 288 22.57 21.09 15.13
C TYR A 288 23.35 20.09 15.96
N VAL A 289 23.57 18.92 15.37
CA VAL A 289 24.59 17.97 15.80
C VAL A 289 25.95 18.58 15.51
N ASP A 290 26.90 18.39 16.44
CA ASP A 290 28.30 18.78 16.26
C ASP A 290 28.83 18.34 14.89
N ALA A 291 29.45 19.26 14.14
CA ALA A 291 30.00 18.98 12.82
C ALA A 291 31.09 17.90 12.84
N ALA A 292 31.75 17.68 13.98
CA ALA A 292 32.76 16.62 14.14
C ALA A 292 32.14 15.22 14.32
N LYS A 293 30.85 15.13 14.69
CA LYS A 293 30.16 13.85 14.93
C LYS A 293 29.40 13.39 13.69
N SER A 294 29.44 12.09 13.39
CA SER A 294 28.58 11.54 12.33
C SER A 294 27.14 11.42 12.86
N PRO A 295 26.15 12.03 12.19
CA PRO A 295 24.76 11.91 12.64
C PRO A 295 24.22 10.51 12.32
N PRO A 296 23.25 10.02 13.10
CA PRO A 296 22.63 8.73 12.86
C PRO A 296 21.79 8.79 11.57
N THR A 297 21.67 7.64 10.91
CA THR A 297 20.88 7.53 9.67
C THR A 297 19.47 7.04 9.99
N HIS A 298 18.46 7.89 9.80
CA HIS A 298 17.06 7.48 9.88
C HIS A 298 16.66 6.72 8.62
N VAL A 299 16.11 5.53 8.82
CA VAL A 299 15.57 4.66 7.77
C VAL A 299 14.56 3.71 8.38
N LEU A 300 13.40 3.56 7.75
CA LEU A 300 12.31 2.71 8.24
C LEU A 300 11.81 1.79 7.14
N PRO A 301 11.34 0.57 7.46
CA PRO A 301 10.54 -0.22 6.53
C PRO A 301 9.30 0.57 6.11
N LYS A 302 9.00 0.64 4.81
CA LYS A 302 7.78 1.30 4.34
C LYS A 302 6.55 0.54 4.82
N VAL A 303 5.59 1.27 5.37
CA VAL A 303 4.23 0.77 5.71
C VAL A 303 3.56 0.06 4.52
N TYR A 304 3.84 0.49 3.29
CA TYR A 304 3.31 -0.09 2.07
C TYR A 304 4.36 -0.13 0.95
N LEU A 305 4.37 -1.24 0.20
CA LEU A 305 5.23 -1.45 -0.97
C LEU A 305 4.38 -1.34 -2.25
N GLU A 306 4.69 -0.36 -3.09
CA GLU A 306 3.94 -0.09 -4.32
C GLU A 306 4.07 -1.21 -5.35
N TYR A 307 5.29 -1.75 -5.50
CA TYR A 307 5.61 -2.86 -6.39
C TYR A 307 6.50 -3.88 -5.68
N SER A 308 6.53 -5.12 -6.15
CA SER A 308 7.41 -6.17 -5.60
C SER A 308 8.89 -5.80 -5.63
N TYR A 309 9.31 -5.01 -6.63
CA TYR A 309 10.67 -4.50 -6.78
C TYR A 309 10.91 -3.13 -6.11
N SER A 310 9.91 -2.57 -5.42
CA SER A 310 10.08 -1.31 -4.70
C SER A 310 11.07 -1.48 -3.56
N LYS A 311 11.92 -0.45 -3.36
CA LYS A 311 12.82 -0.42 -2.19
C LYS A 311 11.99 -0.58 -0.91
N PRO A 312 12.33 -1.57 -0.05
CA PRO A 312 11.51 -1.92 1.11
C PRO A 312 11.54 -0.86 2.20
N ASN A 313 12.57 -0.01 2.20
CA ASN A 313 12.78 1.02 3.20
C ASN A 313 12.58 2.43 2.62
N THR A 314 12.34 3.40 3.51
CA THR A 314 12.32 4.83 3.22
C THR A 314 13.68 5.32 2.72
N ASP A 315 13.71 6.51 2.11
CA ASP A 315 15.00 7.11 1.72
C ASP A 315 15.77 7.47 3.00
N ARG A 316 17.08 7.25 2.99
CA ARG A 316 17.94 7.50 4.15
C ARG A 316 18.01 9.00 4.46
N ILE A 317 17.74 9.36 5.71
CA ILE A 317 17.94 10.71 6.24
C ILE A 317 19.17 10.67 7.14
N ASN A 318 20.29 11.12 6.60
CA ASN A 318 21.49 11.43 7.35
C ASN A 318 21.57 12.95 7.39
N SER A 319 21.38 13.55 8.58
CA SER A 319 21.33 15.00 8.75
C SER A 319 21.87 15.41 10.11
N HIS A 320 22.69 16.46 10.12
CA HIS A 320 23.11 17.14 11.35
C HIS A 320 22.01 18.04 11.91
N THR A 321 20.94 18.29 11.17
CA THR A 321 19.89 19.21 11.57
C THR A 321 18.70 18.44 12.13
N TYR A 322 18.21 18.86 13.29
CA TYR A 322 17.08 18.23 13.96
C TYR A 322 16.23 19.25 14.74
N VAL A 323 15.03 18.83 15.10
CA VAL A 323 14.13 19.56 16.00
C VAL A 323 13.63 18.63 17.09
N VAL A 324 13.18 19.21 18.20
CA VAL A 324 12.71 18.50 19.38
C VAL A 324 11.27 18.87 19.63
N ARG A 325 10.44 17.87 19.91
CA ARG A 325 9.05 18.06 20.30
C ARG A 325 8.95 18.38 21.79
N GLU A 326 8.22 19.43 22.11
CA GLU A 326 8.09 19.99 23.46
C GLU A 326 7.33 19.06 24.41
N THR A 327 6.34 18.33 23.90
CA THR A 327 5.42 17.53 24.73
C THR A 327 6.04 16.23 25.26
N ASP A 328 6.99 15.64 24.53
CA ASP A 328 7.53 14.30 24.81
C ASP A 328 9.05 14.19 24.59
N ASN A 329 9.72 15.31 24.34
CA ASN A 329 11.14 15.42 24.04
C ASN A 329 11.62 14.59 22.84
N HIS A 330 10.73 14.11 21.96
CA HIS A 330 11.11 13.29 20.82
C HIS A 330 11.83 14.12 19.75
N VAL A 331 12.75 13.48 19.03
CA VAL A 331 13.55 14.13 17.99
C VAL A 331 13.01 13.83 16.59
N ALA A 332 13.06 14.83 15.71
CA ALA A 332 12.97 14.62 14.28
C ALA A 332 14.19 15.18 13.55
N SER A 333 14.82 14.35 12.71
CA SER A 333 15.86 14.80 11.79
C SER A 333 15.25 15.43 10.56
N ILE A 334 15.83 16.55 10.12
CA ILE A 334 15.36 17.32 8.97
C ILE A 334 16.49 17.41 7.96
N ARG A 335 16.22 17.01 6.73
CA ARG A 335 17.17 17.16 5.62
C ARG A 335 16.50 17.95 4.51
N ILE A 336 17.19 18.97 4.02
CA ILE A 336 16.76 19.75 2.86
C ILE A 336 17.87 19.59 1.82
N PHE A 337 17.49 19.19 0.60
CA PHE A 337 18.44 19.08 -0.50
C PHE A 337 17.75 19.31 -1.83
N GLY A 338 18.24 20.31 -2.57
CA GLY A 338 17.62 20.78 -3.80
C GLY A 338 16.15 21.10 -3.60
N LYS A 339 15.29 20.42 -4.35
CA LYS A 339 13.83 20.63 -4.37
C LYS A 339 13.06 19.76 -3.35
N THR A 340 13.73 19.21 -2.34
CA THR A 340 13.10 18.19 -1.47
C THR A 340 13.45 18.41 0.01
N LEU A 341 12.42 18.27 0.85
CA LEU A 341 12.51 18.21 2.31
C LEU A 341 12.18 16.80 2.77
N TRP A 342 12.99 16.28 3.67
CA TRP A 342 12.77 15.02 4.39
C TRP A 342 12.69 15.29 5.88
N PHE A 343 11.75 14.62 6.53
CA PHE A 343 11.49 14.74 7.95
C PHE A 343 11.32 13.33 8.53
N GLY A 344 12.24 12.92 9.39
CA GLY A 344 12.27 11.57 9.98
C GLY A 344 12.18 11.65 11.50
N VAL A 345 11.12 11.08 12.06
CA VAL A 345 10.87 11.10 13.51
C VAL A 345 11.52 9.89 14.15
N TRP A 346 12.29 10.13 15.21
CA TRP A 346 12.91 9.11 16.03
C TRP A 346 12.01 8.78 17.20
N ASN A 347 11.85 7.49 17.49
CA ASN A 347 11.26 7.04 18.75
C ASN A 347 12.32 7.10 19.87
N LYS A 348 12.86 8.30 20.11
CA LYS A 348 13.94 8.61 21.06
C LYS A 348 13.81 10.05 21.56
N THR A 349 14.11 10.25 22.84
CA THR A 349 14.29 11.60 23.40
C THR A 349 15.55 12.26 22.86
N GLU A 350 15.70 13.58 23.06
CA GLU A 350 16.91 14.30 22.64
C GLU A 350 18.20 13.67 23.19
N ASP A 351 18.26 13.37 24.49
CA ASP A 351 19.44 12.76 25.09
C ASP A 351 19.76 11.39 24.49
N GLN A 352 18.73 10.57 24.27
CA GLN A 352 18.89 9.24 23.65
C GLN A 352 19.33 9.33 22.19
N PHE A 353 18.87 10.34 21.46
CA PHE A 353 19.28 10.60 20.09
C PHE A 353 20.73 11.08 20.02
N LEU A 354 21.12 12.02 20.89
CA LEU A 354 22.48 12.53 20.98
C LEU A 354 23.48 11.45 21.43
N GLY A 355 23.07 10.56 22.33
CA GLY A 355 23.85 9.38 22.74
C GLY A 355 24.00 8.30 21.67
N MET A 356 23.41 8.45 20.48
CA MET A 356 23.72 7.59 19.33
C MET A 356 25.02 8.00 18.62
N MET A 357 25.57 9.15 18.99
CA MET A 357 26.70 9.79 18.32
C MET A 357 27.87 9.87 19.30
N ASP A 358 28.44 8.72 19.61
CA ASP A 358 29.68 8.57 20.39
C ASP A 358 30.87 8.25 19.48
#